data_AF-A0A516P670-F1
#
_entry.id   AF-A0A516P670-F1
#
_cell.length_a   1.000
_cell.length_b   1.000
_cell.length_c   1.000
_cell.angle_alpha   90.00
_cell.angle_beta   90.00
_cell.angle_gamma   90.00
#
_symmetry.space_group_name_H-M   'P 1'
#
loop_
_entity.id
_entity.type
_entity.pdbx_description
1 polymer ?
#
loop_
_entity_poly.entity_id
_entity_poly.type
_entity_poly.pdbx_seq_one_letter_code
_entity_poly.pdbx_strand_id
1 'polypeptide(L)'
;MKRFNDRPMEKISVKMTKTKNPVYFIDEKEVKELVKKSNPTKKIGDINIPELEKKLNQLPAVDSANVYLNLNGSLNLEIKQRVPAFRLNKDNRDFYVDEKGTEFPTSQNYSFPCMLVMGDVKKSEYVKLAELIQKINHDEFSKRYFIGISKSKDNYDLLTNEGYFNVEIGDLENIDLKVKGFKAFVEKYLIYQQPEKYTKVSVKYDNQIVTTLNPKYKDNDSIIAVGKKELEKLPLIKKKKEEAEKRILNEQKQQPKVIVETKPKTSQPKKEIEKKSPKKVIQKPESKPKGKVKIE
;
A
#
# COMPACT_ATOMS: atom_id res chain seq x y z
N MET A 1 -6.11 19.45 -47.63
CA MET A 1 -6.39 20.39 -46.52
C MET A 1 -5.78 21.78 -46.80
N LYS A 2 -6.17 22.49 -47.88
CA LYS A 2 -5.54 23.79 -48.25
C LYS A 2 -6.26 25.05 -47.72
N ARG A 3 -7.41 24.90 -47.04
CA ARG A 3 -8.33 26.02 -46.75
C ARG A 3 -7.85 26.96 -45.62
N PHE A 4 -6.94 26.50 -44.76
CA PHE A 4 -6.51 27.25 -43.56
C PHE A 4 -4.99 27.38 -43.43
N ASN A 5 -4.22 27.14 -44.49
CA ASN A 5 -2.76 27.02 -44.39
C ASN A 5 -2.07 28.27 -43.83
N ASP A 6 -2.52 29.44 -44.26
CA ASP A 6 -1.91 30.71 -43.84
C ASP A 6 -2.67 31.44 -42.72
N ARG A 7 -3.75 30.85 -42.17
CA ARG A 7 -4.46 31.48 -41.07
C ARG A 7 -3.66 31.40 -39.76
N PRO A 8 -3.58 32.49 -38.99
CA PRO A 8 -3.02 32.47 -37.65
C PRO A 8 -3.90 31.63 -36.72
N MET A 9 -3.26 30.86 -35.83
CA MET A 9 -3.91 30.08 -34.79
C MET A 9 -4.33 31.00 -33.63
N GLU A 10 -5.45 31.70 -33.80
CA GLU A 10 -5.92 32.67 -32.80
C GLU A 10 -6.80 32.04 -31.71
N LYS A 11 -7.50 30.94 -32.02
CA LYS A 11 -8.47 30.32 -31.11
C LYS A 11 -8.17 28.84 -30.88
N ILE A 12 -7.61 28.56 -29.70
CA ILE A 12 -7.44 27.22 -29.15
C ILE A 12 -8.52 27.01 -28.08
N SER A 13 -9.46 26.13 -28.34
CA SER A 13 -10.46 25.69 -27.36
C SER A 13 -9.99 24.41 -26.70
N VAL A 14 -9.93 24.40 -25.38
CA VAL A 14 -9.60 23.21 -24.59
C VAL A 14 -10.80 22.88 -23.73
N LYS A 15 -11.28 21.65 -23.82
CA LYS A 15 -12.43 21.15 -23.07
C LYS A 15 -12.00 19.93 -22.28
N MET A 16 -12.04 20.07 -20.96
CA MET A 16 -11.82 18.98 -20.02
C MET A 16 -13.11 18.18 -19.87
N THR A 17 -13.06 16.89 -20.21
CA THR A 17 -14.23 16.00 -20.10
C THR A 17 -14.54 15.74 -18.63
N LYS A 18 -15.76 16.10 -18.21
CA LYS A 18 -16.23 15.85 -16.84
C LYS A 18 -16.60 14.37 -16.68
N THR A 19 -15.91 13.68 -15.78
CA THR A 19 -16.24 12.34 -15.31
C THR A 19 -17.14 12.40 -14.07
N LYS A 20 -17.76 11.27 -13.68
CA LYS A 20 -18.55 11.16 -12.44
C LYS A 20 -17.78 11.67 -11.22
N ASN A 21 -16.48 11.38 -11.20
CA ASN A 21 -15.54 11.85 -10.20
C ASN A 21 -14.62 12.86 -10.88
N PRO A 22 -14.75 14.17 -10.60
CA PRO A 22 -13.91 15.18 -11.24
C PRO A 22 -12.46 15.04 -10.75
N VAL A 23 -11.53 15.16 -11.69
CA VAL A 23 -10.08 15.08 -11.45
C VAL A 23 -9.40 16.32 -12.04
N TYR A 24 -8.31 16.74 -11.40
CA TYR A 24 -7.61 17.99 -11.70
C TYR A 24 -6.10 17.78 -11.73
N PHE A 25 -5.65 16.77 -12.49
CA PHE A 25 -4.23 16.45 -12.63
C PHE A 25 -3.53 17.34 -13.65
N ILE A 26 -4.25 17.78 -14.68
CA ILE A 26 -3.75 18.61 -15.78
C ILE A 26 -4.62 19.85 -15.92
N ASP A 27 -3.95 21.00 -16.06
CA ASP A 27 -4.60 22.29 -16.29
C ASP A 27 -4.70 22.64 -17.78
N GLU A 28 -5.69 23.45 -18.14
CA GLU A 28 -5.82 23.99 -19.50
C GLU A 28 -4.58 24.78 -19.94
N LYS A 29 -3.89 25.44 -19.01
CA LYS A 29 -2.68 26.23 -19.30
C LYS A 29 -1.55 25.33 -19.81
N GLU A 30 -1.31 24.22 -19.12
CA GLU A 30 -0.28 23.24 -19.48
C GLU A 30 -0.56 22.65 -20.87
N VAL A 31 -1.83 22.31 -21.16
CA VAL A 31 -2.24 21.84 -22.48
C VAL A 31 -2.01 22.90 -23.56
N LYS A 32 -2.40 24.16 -23.30
CA LYS A 32 -2.17 25.27 -24.25
C LYS A 32 -0.69 25.52 -24.51
N GLU A 33 0.16 25.38 -23.50
CA GLU A 33 1.61 25.49 -23.64
C GLU A 33 2.21 24.35 -24.46
N LEU A 34 1.75 23.12 -24.25
CA LEU A 34 2.18 21.97 -25.05
C LEU A 34 1.82 22.14 -26.53
N VAL A 35 0.62 22.66 -26.81
CA VAL A 35 0.18 22.98 -28.18
C VAL A 35 1.09 24.05 -28.79
N LYS A 36 1.36 25.15 -28.08
CA LYS A 36 2.26 26.23 -28.55
C LYS A 36 3.68 25.72 -28.83
N LYS A 37 4.22 24.87 -27.96
CA LYS A 37 5.55 24.26 -28.13
C LYS A 37 5.60 23.34 -29.34
N SER A 38 4.50 22.64 -29.62
CA SER A 38 4.39 21.73 -30.77
C SER A 38 4.13 22.44 -32.10
N ASN A 39 3.68 23.71 -32.07
CA ASN A 39 3.41 24.52 -33.25
C ASN A 39 4.06 25.92 -33.17
N PRO A 40 5.39 26.03 -33.36
CA PRO A 40 6.11 27.29 -33.23
C PRO A 40 5.76 28.32 -34.32
N THR A 41 5.28 27.87 -35.49
CA THR A 41 4.92 28.75 -36.61
C THR A 41 3.60 29.48 -36.39
N LYS A 42 2.81 29.07 -35.39
CA LYS A 42 1.48 29.61 -35.05
C LYS A 42 0.49 29.60 -36.22
N LYS A 43 0.77 28.86 -37.29
CA LYS A 43 -0.13 28.67 -38.43
C LYS A 43 -0.98 27.42 -38.23
N ILE A 44 -2.21 27.47 -38.72
CA ILE A 44 -3.12 26.31 -38.66
C ILE A 44 -2.72 25.23 -39.68
N GLY A 45 -2.11 25.59 -40.81
CA GLY A 45 -1.67 24.62 -41.81
C GLY A 45 -0.53 23.70 -41.37
N ASP A 46 0.32 24.20 -40.48
CA ASP A 46 1.55 23.51 -40.08
C ASP A 46 1.32 22.57 -38.88
N ILE A 47 0.11 22.56 -38.31
CA ILE A 47 -0.19 21.71 -37.17
C ILE A 47 -0.38 20.26 -37.60
N ASN A 48 0.52 19.40 -37.11
CA ASN A 48 0.36 17.97 -37.23
C ASN A 48 -0.60 17.47 -36.13
N ILE A 49 -1.91 17.42 -36.44
CA ILE A 49 -2.96 16.99 -35.50
C ILE A 49 -2.67 15.59 -34.91
N PRO A 50 -2.40 14.55 -35.72
CA PRO A 50 -2.09 13.22 -35.19
C PRO A 50 -0.89 13.20 -34.23
N GLU A 51 0.15 13.98 -34.53
CA GLU A 51 1.33 14.04 -33.67
C GLU A 51 1.04 14.78 -32.35
N LEU A 52 0.28 15.87 -32.40
CA LEU A 52 -0.16 16.59 -31.22
C LEU A 52 -1.05 15.71 -30.32
N GLU A 53 -2.00 14.99 -30.92
CA GLU A 53 -2.86 14.04 -30.21
C GLU A 53 -2.02 12.93 -29.55
N LYS A 54 -1.04 12.37 -30.27
CA LYS A 54 -0.11 11.38 -29.71
C LYS A 54 0.69 11.94 -28.53
N LYS A 55 1.19 13.18 -28.62
CA LYS A 55 1.92 13.86 -27.54
C LYS A 55 1.04 14.07 -26.30
N LEU A 56 -0.23 14.44 -26.50
CA LEU A 56 -1.18 14.60 -25.40
C LEU A 56 -1.52 13.26 -24.74
N ASN A 57 -1.71 12.21 -25.53
CA ASN A 57 -1.95 10.86 -25.01
C ASN A 57 -0.74 10.24 -24.28
N GLN A 58 0.47 10.77 -24.52
CA GLN A 58 1.67 10.36 -23.78
C GLN A 58 1.75 10.96 -22.36
N LEU A 59 0.93 11.97 -22.06
CA LEU A 59 0.87 12.52 -20.70
C LEU A 59 0.28 11.46 -19.74
N PRO A 60 0.98 11.13 -18.64
CA PRO A 60 0.55 10.02 -17.78
C PRO A 60 -0.85 10.15 -17.21
N ALA A 61 -1.29 11.37 -16.91
CA ALA A 61 -2.62 11.65 -16.35
C ALA A 61 -3.74 11.74 -17.41
N VAL A 62 -3.44 11.56 -18.70
CA VAL A 62 -4.45 11.54 -19.78
C VAL A 62 -4.88 10.10 -20.09
N ASP A 63 -6.18 9.85 -20.05
CA ASP A 63 -6.79 8.59 -20.52
C ASP A 63 -6.91 8.60 -22.04
N SER A 64 -7.45 9.71 -22.58
CA SER A 64 -7.57 9.94 -24.01
C SER A 64 -7.60 11.43 -24.34
N ALA A 65 -6.95 11.83 -25.41
CA ALA A 65 -7.02 13.16 -26.00
C ALA A 65 -7.56 13.05 -27.43
N ASN A 66 -8.49 13.92 -27.80
CA ASN A 66 -8.99 14.08 -29.16
C ASN A 66 -8.72 15.51 -29.62
N VAL A 67 -8.14 15.66 -30.80
CA VAL A 67 -7.75 16.96 -31.35
C VAL A 67 -8.34 17.11 -32.74
N TYR A 68 -9.09 18.18 -32.97
CA TYR A 68 -9.73 18.42 -34.26
C TYR A 68 -9.90 19.89 -34.60
N LEU A 69 -9.96 20.19 -35.90
CA LEU A 69 -10.25 21.52 -36.42
C LEU A 69 -11.73 21.62 -36.79
N ASN A 70 -12.39 22.70 -36.32
CA ASN A 70 -13.75 23.01 -36.75
C ASN A 70 -13.76 23.72 -38.10
N LEU A 71 -14.94 23.80 -38.73
CA LEU A 71 -15.18 24.53 -39.99
C LEU A 71 -14.78 26.01 -39.93
N ASN A 72 -14.70 26.59 -38.73
CA ASN A 72 -14.29 27.98 -38.50
C ASN A 72 -12.76 28.14 -38.45
N GLY A 73 -11.98 27.06 -38.52
CA GLY A 73 -10.52 27.07 -38.37
C GLY A 73 -10.05 27.18 -36.92
N SER A 74 -10.91 26.88 -35.94
CA SER A 74 -10.53 26.82 -34.52
C SER A 74 -10.05 25.41 -34.15
N LEU A 75 -8.95 25.33 -33.41
CA LEU A 75 -8.39 24.08 -32.89
C LEU A 75 -9.11 23.73 -31.59
N ASN A 76 -9.68 22.53 -31.52
CA ASN A 76 -10.38 22.03 -30.35
C ASN A 76 -9.64 20.82 -29.81
N LEU A 77 -9.49 20.79 -28.50
CA LEU A 77 -8.88 19.71 -27.76
C LEU A 77 -9.88 19.22 -26.71
N GLU A 78 -10.33 17.98 -26.85
CA GLU A 78 -11.12 17.28 -25.84
C GLU A 78 -10.19 16.34 -25.08
N ILE A 79 -9.93 16.66 -23.82
CA ILE A 79 -9.01 15.89 -22.97
C ILE A 79 -9.83 15.17 -21.91
N LYS A 80 -9.64 13.86 -21.82
CA LYS A 80 -10.16 13.02 -20.75
C LYS A 80 -9.02 12.62 -19.85
N GLN A 81 -9.09 13.05 -18.60
CA GLN A 81 -8.09 12.72 -17.59
C GLN A 81 -8.38 11.34 -16.99
N ARG A 82 -7.32 10.65 -16.53
CA ARG A 82 -7.44 9.38 -15.80
C ARG A 82 -8.07 9.62 -14.44
N VAL A 83 -8.96 8.70 -14.06
CA VAL A 83 -9.55 8.66 -12.72
C VAL A 83 -8.89 7.50 -11.97
N PRO A 84 -8.21 7.76 -10.85
CA PRO A 84 -7.59 6.70 -10.07
C PRO A 84 -8.65 5.87 -9.36
N ALA A 85 -8.51 4.54 -9.42
CA ALA A 85 -9.27 3.62 -8.60
C ALA A 85 -8.68 3.57 -7.18
N PHE A 86 -7.35 3.57 -7.07
CA PHE A 86 -6.63 3.55 -5.80
C PHE A 86 -5.22 4.15 -5.90
N ARG A 87 -4.64 4.48 -4.75
CA ARG A 87 -3.23 4.87 -4.62
C ARG A 87 -2.44 3.67 -4.12
N LEU A 88 -1.35 3.33 -4.78
CA LEU A 88 -0.46 2.24 -4.40
C LEU A 88 0.86 2.81 -3.87
N ASN A 89 1.21 2.39 -2.65
CA ASN A 89 2.55 2.55 -2.09
C ASN A 89 3.31 1.23 -2.25
N LYS A 90 4.33 1.25 -3.11
CA LYS A 90 5.19 0.10 -3.39
C LYS A 90 6.65 0.54 -3.39
N ASP A 91 7.48 -0.10 -2.58
CA ASP A 91 8.92 0.20 -2.45
C ASP A 91 9.20 1.69 -2.19
N ASN A 92 8.45 2.31 -1.26
CA ASN A 92 8.48 3.74 -0.95
C ASN A 92 8.16 4.68 -2.13
N ARG A 93 7.54 4.17 -3.20
CA ARG A 93 7.01 4.97 -4.30
C ARG A 93 5.49 4.99 -4.25
N ASP A 94 4.95 6.20 -4.39
CA ASP A 94 3.51 6.43 -4.48
C ASP A 94 3.11 6.72 -5.92
N PHE A 95 2.10 5.99 -6.39
CA PHE A 95 1.48 6.23 -7.69
C PHE A 95 0.01 5.85 -7.63
N TYR A 96 -0.75 6.35 -8.59
CA TYR A 96 -2.13 5.99 -8.79
C TYR A 96 -2.26 4.82 -9.76
N VAL A 97 -3.33 4.05 -9.61
CA VAL A 97 -3.74 3.01 -10.56
C VAL A 97 -5.18 3.26 -10.95
N ASP A 98 -5.47 3.30 -12.25
CA ASP A 98 -6.85 3.43 -12.77
C ASP A 98 -7.60 2.09 -12.78
N GLU A 99 -8.90 2.13 -13.08
CA GLU A 99 -9.75 0.93 -13.16
C GLU A 99 -9.28 -0.09 -14.22
N LYS A 100 -8.51 0.36 -15.22
CA LYS A 100 -7.95 -0.50 -16.28
C LYS A 100 -6.61 -1.13 -15.86
N GLY A 101 -6.10 -0.82 -14.67
CA GLY A 101 -4.81 -1.28 -14.19
C GLY A 101 -3.62 -0.50 -14.77
N THR A 102 -3.84 0.70 -15.30
CA THR A 102 -2.74 1.58 -15.74
C THR A 102 -2.24 2.39 -14.56
N GLU A 103 -0.94 2.32 -14.28
CA GLU A 103 -0.30 3.14 -13.25
C GLU A 103 0.10 4.51 -13.81
N PHE A 104 -0.06 5.57 -13.00
CA PHE A 104 0.35 6.93 -13.34
C PHE A 104 0.81 7.68 -12.08
N PRO A 105 1.77 8.62 -12.21
CA PRO A 105 2.37 9.29 -11.06
C PRO A 105 1.38 10.19 -10.32
N THR A 106 1.69 10.47 -9.06
CA THR A 106 0.99 11.49 -8.29
C THR A 106 1.29 12.89 -8.84
N SER A 107 0.34 13.81 -8.72
CA SER A 107 0.56 15.22 -9.05
C SER A 107 1.05 15.98 -7.82
N GLN A 108 1.93 16.96 -8.01
CA GLN A 108 2.38 17.85 -6.94
C GLN A 108 1.28 18.81 -6.50
N ASN A 109 0.36 19.14 -7.40
CA ASN A 109 -0.64 20.18 -7.20
C ASN A 109 -2.02 19.62 -6.83
N TYR A 110 -2.23 18.30 -6.98
CA TYR A 110 -3.52 17.66 -6.76
C TYR A 110 -3.39 16.24 -6.21
N SER A 111 -4.18 15.96 -5.16
CA SER A 111 -4.33 14.63 -4.59
C SER A 111 -5.79 14.19 -4.68
N PHE A 112 -6.03 13.02 -5.26
CA PHE A 112 -7.37 12.47 -5.38
C PHE A 112 -7.72 11.63 -4.15
N PRO A 113 -8.91 11.80 -3.54
CA PRO A 113 -9.35 11.00 -2.41
C PRO A 113 -9.75 9.59 -2.87
N CYS A 114 -8.80 8.65 -2.82
CA CYS A 114 -9.03 7.23 -3.08
C CYS A 114 -8.39 6.37 -1.98
N MET A 115 -8.72 5.09 -1.98
CA MET A 115 -8.19 4.14 -1.00
C MET A 115 -6.68 3.94 -1.17
N LEU A 116 -5.96 3.91 -0.05
CA LEU A 116 -4.53 3.61 -0.03
C LEU A 116 -4.30 2.10 0.03
N VAL A 117 -3.48 1.60 -0.88
CA VAL A 117 -3.01 0.22 -0.94
C VAL A 117 -1.52 0.20 -0.64
N MET A 118 -1.08 -0.69 0.25
CA MET A 118 0.32 -0.83 0.64
C MET A 118 0.81 -2.26 0.41
N GLY A 119 2.07 -2.41 -0.03
CA GLY A 119 2.74 -3.70 -0.16
C GLY A 119 3.04 -4.12 -1.59
N ASP A 120 3.53 -5.34 -1.77
CA ASP A 120 4.00 -5.83 -3.08
C ASP A 120 2.83 -6.37 -3.94
N VAL A 121 2.05 -5.44 -4.49
CA VAL A 121 1.00 -5.75 -5.48
C VAL A 121 1.64 -5.91 -6.86
N LYS A 122 1.29 -7.00 -7.55
CA LYS A 122 1.73 -7.27 -8.93
C LYS A 122 0.75 -6.61 -9.91
N LYS A 123 1.24 -6.18 -11.07
CA LYS A 123 0.40 -5.54 -12.10
C LYS A 123 -0.77 -6.42 -12.56
N SER A 124 -0.58 -7.74 -12.56
CA SER A 124 -1.64 -8.71 -12.89
C SER A 124 -2.82 -8.68 -11.92
N GLU A 125 -2.65 -8.14 -10.71
CA GLU A 125 -3.69 -8.07 -9.68
C GLU A 125 -4.42 -6.72 -9.66
N TYR A 126 -3.93 -5.71 -10.38
CA TYR A 126 -4.46 -4.34 -10.30
C TYR A 126 -5.94 -4.26 -10.66
N VAL A 127 -6.36 -4.95 -11.72
CA VAL A 127 -7.77 -4.93 -12.18
C VAL A 127 -8.69 -5.58 -11.15
N LYS A 128 -8.32 -6.75 -10.61
CA LYS A 128 -9.09 -7.43 -9.56
C LYS A 128 -9.13 -6.61 -8.27
N LEU A 129 -8.05 -5.93 -7.94
CA LEU A 129 -7.98 -5.05 -6.77
C LEU A 129 -8.85 -3.80 -6.95
N ALA A 130 -8.88 -3.22 -8.15
CA ALA A 130 -9.79 -2.13 -8.48
C ALA A 130 -11.25 -2.58 -8.34
N GLU A 131 -11.59 -3.80 -8.75
CA GLU A 131 -12.92 -4.38 -8.55
C GLU A 131 -13.29 -4.50 -7.07
N LEU A 132 -12.36 -4.97 -6.22
CA LEU A 132 -12.55 -5.01 -4.76
C LEU A 132 -12.88 -3.63 -4.20
N ILE A 133 -12.09 -2.63 -4.57
CA ILE A 133 -12.24 -1.26 -4.07
C ILE A 133 -13.53 -0.63 -4.61
N GLN A 134 -13.91 -0.92 -5.85
CA GLN A 134 -15.20 -0.50 -6.40
C GLN A 134 -16.37 -1.07 -5.60
N LYS A 135 -16.32 -2.36 -5.25
CA LYS A 135 -17.35 -3.02 -4.42
C LYS A 135 -17.42 -2.42 -3.02
N ILE A 136 -16.27 -2.13 -2.40
CA ILE A 136 -16.21 -1.44 -1.11
C ILE A 136 -16.81 -0.03 -1.21
N ASN A 137 -16.48 0.72 -2.27
CA ASN A 137 -16.97 2.08 -2.47
C ASN A 137 -18.45 2.17 -2.82
N HIS A 138 -19.05 1.09 -3.34
CA HIS A 138 -20.46 1.03 -3.67
C HIS A 138 -21.36 0.93 -2.43
N ASP A 139 -20.88 0.28 -1.36
CA ASP A 139 -21.59 0.15 -0.09
C ASP A 139 -21.12 1.23 0.90
N GLU A 140 -22.02 2.12 1.32
CA GLU A 140 -21.67 3.24 2.21
C GLU A 140 -21.08 2.78 3.54
N PHE A 141 -21.53 1.64 4.07
CA PHE A 141 -21.00 1.05 5.28
C PHE A 141 -19.52 0.68 5.09
N SER A 142 -19.23 -0.15 4.08
CA SER A 142 -17.88 -0.63 3.79
C SER A 142 -16.93 0.53 3.47
N LYS A 143 -17.40 1.51 2.70
CA LYS A 143 -16.64 2.72 2.36
C LYS A 143 -16.23 3.53 3.58
N ARG A 144 -17.08 3.62 4.61
CA ARG A 144 -16.77 4.35 5.85
C ARG A 144 -15.92 3.52 6.81
N TYR A 145 -16.08 2.20 6.76
CA TYR A 145 -15.42 1.28 7.68
C TYR A 145 -13.97 1.00 7.27
N PHE A 146 -13.69 0.87 5.97
CA PHE A 146 -12.36 0.56 5.46
C PHE A 146 -11.62 1.80 4.95
N ILE A 147 -10.40 2.01 5.45
CA ILE A 147 -9.57 3.17 5.12
C ILE A 147 -8.42 2.84 4.16
N GLY A 148 -8.07 1.57 4.04
CA GLY A 148 -6.94 1.12 3.23
C GLY A 148 -6.86 -0.39 3.11
N ILE A 149 -5.91 -0.83 2.29
CA ILE A 149 -5.61 -2.24 2.05
C ILE A 149 -4.12 -2.44 2.22
N SER A 150 -3.71 -3.48 2.92
CA SER A 150 -2.32 -3.94 2.93
C SER A 150 -2.22 -5.32 2.31
N LYS A 151 -1.13 -5.54 1.57
CA LYS A 151 -0.80 -6.84 1.00
C LYS A 151 0.43 -7.40 1.68
N SER A 152 0.30 -8.62 2.18
CA SER A 152 1.39 -9.39 2.79
C SER A 152 1.48 -10.77 2.16
N LYS A 153 2.55 -11.01 1.40
CA LYS A 153 2.72 -12.22 0.57
C LYS A 153 1.54 -12.36 -0.40
N ASP A 154 0.73 -13.39 -0.25
CA ASP A 154 -0.45 -13.65 -1.10
C ASP A 154 -1.77 -13.29 -0.41
N ASN A 155 -1.73 -12.62 0.74
CA ASN A 155 -2.92 -12.21 1.48
C ASN A 155 -3.14 -10.69 1.39
N TYR A 156 -4.40 -10.32 1.18
CA TYR A 156 -4.91 -8.96 1.32
C TYR A 156 -5.62 -8.80 2.66
N ASP A 157 -5.25 -7.75 3.39
CA ASP A 157 -5.87 -7.33 4.64
C ASP A 157 -6.51 -5.94 4.42
N LEU A 158 -7.78 -5.76 4.80
CA LEU A 158 -8.41 -4.45 4.86
C LEU A 158 -8.13 -3.81 6.23
N LEU A 159 -7.76 -2.53 6.18
CA LEU A 159 -7.51 -1.69 7.33
C LEU A 159 -8.82 -1.00 7.73
N THR A 160 -9.17 -1.12 9.00
CA THR A 160 -10.38 -0.54 9.58
C THR A 160 -10.11 0.87 10.10
N ASN A 161 -11.13 1.73 10.10
CA ASN A 161 -11.03 3.09 10.61
C ASN A 161 -10.67 3.17 12.11
N GLU A 162 -11.12 2.22 12.92
CA GLU A 162 -10.84 2.15 14.36
C GLU A 162 -9.49 1.48 14.68
N GLY A 163 -8.97 0.64 13.78
CA GLY A 163 -7.64 0.04 13.91
C GLY A 163 -7.50 -1.03 15.01
N TYR A 164 -8.59 -1.51 15.60
CA TYR A 164 -8.55 -2.56 16.62
C TYR A 164 -8.14 -3.93 16.06
N PHE A 165 -8.61 -4.24 14.86
CA PHE A 165 -8.29 -5.48 14.16
C PHE A 165 -8.17 -5.24 12.66
N ASN A 166 -7.44 -6.13 12.00
CA ASN A 166 -7.35 -6.20 10.54
C ASN A 166 -8.36 -7.21 10.00
N VAL A 167 -8.94 -6.93 8.83
CA VAL A 167 -9.85 -7.85 8.16
C VAL A 167 -9.10 -8.60 7.07
N GLU A 168 -8.80 -9.87 7.30
CA GLU A 168 -8.08 -10.72 6.35
C GLU A 168 -9.05 -11.25 5.28
N ILE A 169 -8.87 -10.81 4.04
CA ILE A 169 -9.65 -11.23 2.86
C ILE A 169 -9.01 -12.46 2.19
N GLY A 170 -7.69 -12.61 2.30
CA GLY A 170 -6.94 -13.64 1.60
C GLY A 170 -6.74 -13.25 0.14
N ASP A 171 -7.22 -14.07 -0.80
CA ASP A 171 -7.17 -13.76 -2.24
C ASP A 171 -8.28 -12.77 -2.69
N LEU A 172 -8.17 -12.34 -3.96
CA LEU A 172 -9.13 -11.45 -4.61
C LEU A 172 -10.28 -12.21 -5.30
N GLU A 173 -10.59 -13.44 -4.90
CA GLU A 173 -11.73 -14.22 -5.39
C GLU A 173 -12.94 -14.05 -4.46
N ASN A 174 -14.15 -14.30 -5.00
CA ASN A 174 -15.41 -14.26 -4.26
C ASN A 174 -15.63 -12.99 -3.40
N ILE A 175 -15.15 -11.85 -3.88
CA ILE A 175 -15.14 -10.58 -3.14
C ILE A 175 -16.51 -10.24 -2.55
N ASP A 176 -17.59 -10.43 -3.30
CA ASP A 176 -18.96 -10.11 -2.85
C ASP A 176 -19.35 -10.92 -1.61
N LEU A 177 -18.99 -12.20 -1.56
CA LEU A 177 -19.27 -13.07 -0.41
C LEU A 177 -18.44 -12.64 0.79
N LYS A 178 -17.17 -12.28 0.60
CA LYS A 178 -16.27 -11.87 1.67
C LYS A 178 -16.71 -10.54 2.31
N VAL A 179 -17.08 -9.55 1.49
CA VAL A 179 -17.60 -8.26 1.97
C VAL A 179 -18.92 -8.46 2.73
N LYS A 180 -19.84 -9.28 2.19
CA LYS A 180 -21.09 -9.64 2.88
C LYS A 180 -20.86 -10.38 4.19
N GLY A 181 -19.89 -11.31 4.21
CA GLY A 181 -19.50 -12.06 5.41
C GLY A 181 -19.00 -11.15 6.51
N PHE A 182 -18.13 -10.18 6.16
CA PHE A 182 -17.69 -9.18 7.12
C PHE A 182 -18.84 -8.33 7.66
N LYS A 183 -19.76 -7.88 6.80
CA LYS A 183 -20.94 -7.11 7.24
C LYS A 183 -21.80 -7.92 8.22
N ALA A 184 -22.04 -9.19 7.93
CA ALA A 184 -22.76 -10.09 8.82
C ALA A 184 -22.04 -10.28 10.18
N PHE A 185 -20.70 -10.29 10.19
CA PHE A 185 -19.93 -10.31 11.44
C PHE A 185 -20.18 -9.06 12.28
N VAL A 186 -20.10 -7.88 11.66
CA VAL A 186 -20.33 -6.60 12.36
C VAL A 186 -21.75 -6.55 12.93
N GLU A 187 -22.75 -6.86 12.10
CA GLU A 187 -24.17 -6.80 12.48
C GLU A 187 -24.54 -7.82 13.57
N LYS A 188 -23.93 -9.01 13.59
CA LYS A 188 -24.31 -10.06 14.55
C LYS A 188 -23.47 -10.10 15.80
N TYR A 189 -22.19 -9.71 15.73
CA TYR A 189 -21.24 -9.92 16.83
C TYR A 189 -20.74 -8.60 17.43
N LEU A 190 -20.38 -7.60 16.61
CA LEU A 190 -19.82 -6.35 17.14
C LEU A 190 -20.89 -5.46 17.80
N ILE A 191 -22.18 -5.74 17.62
CA ILE A 191 -23.25 -5.11 18.41
C ILE A 191 -23.17 -5.51 19.88
N TYR A 192 -22.79 -6.76 20.17
CA TYR A 192 -22.82 -7.31 21.53
C TYR A 192 -21.43 -7.48 22.14
N GLN A 193 -20.36 -7.39 21.34
CA GLN A 193 -18.98 -7.63 21.76
C GLN A 193 -18.10 -6.46 21.37
N GLN A 194 -17.17 -6.12 22.26
CA GLN A 194 -16.21 -5.04 22.04
C GLN A 194 -15.21 -5.40 20.92
N PRO A 195 -14.96 -4.50 19.95
CA PRO A 195 -13.97 -4.70 18.89
C PRO A 195 -12.56 -5.04 19.42
N GLU A 196 -12.16 -4.48 20.57
CA GLU A 196 -10.85 -4.72 21.18
C GLU A 196 -10.59 -6.18 21.55
N LYS A 197 -11.65 -6.99 21.60
CA LYS A 197 -11.56 -8.43 21.85
C LYS A 197 -10.80 -9.16 20.74
N TYR A 198 -10.70 -8.59 19.55
CA TYR A 198 -10.11 -9.23 18.38
C TYR A 198 -8.85 -8.51 17.92
N THR A 199 -7.93 -9.26 17.30
CA THR A 199 -6.77 -8.71 16.57
C THR A 199 -6.89 -8.91 15.06
N LYS A 200 -7.64 -9.92 14.64
CA LYS A 200 -7.88 -10.24 13.23
C LYS A 200 -9.26 -10.87 13.05
N VAL A 201 -9.93 -10.48 11.97
CA VAL A 201 -11.16 -11.11 11.48
C VAL A 201 -10.89 -11.62 10.07
N SER A 202 -10.88 -12.93 9.87
CA SER A 202 -10.60 -13.55 8.58
C SER A 202 -11.89 -14.00 7.92
N VAL A 203 -12.13 -13.48 6.72
CA VAL A 203 -13.24 -13.83 5.82
C VAL A 203 -12.73 -14.56 4.57
N LYS A 204 -11.49 -15.05 4.60
CA LYS A 204 -10.89 -15.74 3.45
C LYS A 204 -11.45 -17.14 3.20
N TYR A 205 -12.10 -17.73 4.19
CA TYR A 205 -12.65 -19.07 4.11
C TYR A 205 -14.10 -19.01 3.68
N ASP A 206 -14.47 -19.87 2.73
CA ASP A 206 -15.85 -19.94 2.28
C ASP A 206 -16.78 -20.34 3.42
N ASN A 207 -17.89 -19.62 3.54
CA ASN A 207 -18.95 -19.85 4.52
C ASN A 207 -18.50 -19.82 6.00
N GLN A 208 -17.30 -19.33 6.31
CA GLN A 208 -16.79 -19.26 7.67
C GLN A 208 -16.06 -17.94 7.94
N ILE A 209 -16.33 -17.36 9.11
CA ILE A 209 -15.58 -16.21 9.63
C ILE A 209 -14.73 -16.71 10.79
N VAL A 210 -13.42 -16.53 10.70
CA VAL A 210 -12.46 -16.96 11.72
C VAL A 210 -11.87 -15.74 12.40
N THR A 211 -12.04 -15.62 13.71
CA THR A 211 -11.49 -14.50 14.49
C THR A 211 -10.27 -14.93 15.31
N THR A 212 -9.32 -14.02 15.45
CA THR A 212 -8.17 -14.18 16.35
C THR A 212 -8.39 -13.27 17.55
N LEU A 213 -8.47 -13.89 18.73
CA LEU A 213 -8.64 -13.17 19.99
C LEU A 213 -7.41 -12.33 20.32
N ASN A 214 -7.64 -11.15 20.89
CA ASN A 214 -6.61 -10.27 21.42
C ASN A 214 -6.10 -10.81 22.77
N PRO A 215 -4.82 -11.20 22.89
CA PRO A 215 -4.26 -11.69 24.15
C PRO A 215 -4.17 -10.64 25.26
N LYS A 216 -4.31 -9.35 24.93
CA LYS A 216 -4.26 -8.26 25.91
C LYS A 216 -5.65 -7.91 26.47
N TYR A 217 -6.70 -8.54 25.96
CA TYR A 217 -8.07 -8.30 26.40
C TYR A 217 -8.43 -9.27 27.53
N LYS A 218 -8.77 -8.73 28.71
CA LYS A 218 -8.87 -9.48 29.98
C LYS A 218 -9.76 -10.72 29.90
N ASP A 219 -10.88 -10.65 29.19
CA ASP A 219 -11.84 -11.77 29.12
C ASP A 219 -11.39 -12.91 28.20
N ASN A 220 -10.32 -12.73 27.43
CA ASN A 220 -9.82 -13.74 26.50
C ASN A 220 -8.83 -14.72 27.15
N ASP A 221 -8.26 -14.41 28.32
CA ASP A 221 -7.16 -15.17 28.93
C ASP A 221 -7.51 -16.64 29.11
N SER A 222 -8.68 -16.91 29.68
CA SER A 222 -9.17 -18.28 29.93
C SER A 222 -9.40 -19.05 28.63
N ILE A 223 -9.99 -18.42 27.62
CA ILE A 223 -10.30 -19.06 26.33
C ILE A 223 -9.01 -19.39 25.57
N ILE A 224 -8.05 -18.45 25.56
CA ILE A 224 -6.75 -18.65 24.91
C ILE A 224 -5.98 -19.78 25.60
N ALA A 225 -5.99 -19.84 26.93
CA ALA A 225 -5.31 -20.89 27.68
C ALA A 225 -5.89 -22.29 27.41
N VAL A 226 -7.21 -22.42 27.33
CA VAL A 226 -7.89 -23.67 26.95
C VAL A 226 -7.52 -24.06 25.52
N GLY A 227 -7.65 -23.14 24.56
CA GLY A 227 -7.31 -23.41 23.16
C GLY A 227 -5.86 -23.86 22.96
N LYS A 228 -4.90 -23.26 23.66
CA LYS A 228 -3.48 -23.70 23.64
C LYS A 228 -3.32 -25.13 24.15
N LYS A 229 -3.94 -25.47 25.28
CA LYS A 229 -3.90 -26.83 25.85
C LYS A 229 -4.53 -27.86 24.92
N GLU A 230 -5.56 -27.50 24.17
CA GLU A 230 -6.19 -28.38 23.18
C GLU A 230 -5.33 -28.56 21.92
N LEU A 231 -4.73 -27.47 21.42
CA LEU A 231 -3.79 -27.51 20.29
C LEU A 231 -2.57 -28.40 20.61
N GLU A 232 -2.02 -28.32 21.82
CA GLU A 232 -0.91 -29.17 22.28
C GLU A 232 -1.26 -30.67 22.33
N LYS A 233 -2.55 -31.01 22.46
CA LYS A 233 -3.02 -32.40 22.45
C LYS A 233 -3.19 -32.96 21.04
N LEU A 234 -3.10 -32.14 19.98
CA LEU A 234 -3.25 -32.60 18.60
C LEU A 234 -2.08 -33.55 18.21
N PRO A 235 -2.39 -34.69 17.57
CA PRO A 235 -1.43 -35.77 17.31
C PRO A 235 -0.26 -35.34 16.38
N LEU A 236 -0.45 -34.31 15.56
CA LEU A 236 0.58 -33.78 14.65
C LEU A 236 1.73 -33.09 15.39
N ILE A 237 1.47 -32.42 16.51
CA ILE A 237 2.50 -31.72 17.30
C ILE A 237 3.29 -32.72 18.15
N LYS A 238 2.62 -33.75 18.71
CA LYS A 238 3.30 -34.89 19.34
C LYS A 238 4.24 -35.60 18.36
N LYS A 239 3.80 -35.89 17.13
CA LYS A 239 4.65 -36.51 16.10
C LYS A 239 5.87 -35.64 15.74
N LYS A 240 5.70 -34.33 15.54
CA LYS A 240 6.82 -33.41 15.27
C LYS A 240 7.79 -33.28 16.44
N LYS A 241 7.28 -33.28 17.67
CA LYS A 241 8.10 -33.21 18.88
C LYS A 241 8.88 -34.51 19.10
N GLU A 242 8.24 -35.66 18.90
CA GLU A 242 8.91 -36.97 18.91
C GLU A 242 9.92 -37.14 17.77
N GLU A 243 9.66 -36.61 16.56
CA GLU A 243 10.64 -36.60 15.46
C GLU A 243 11.83 -35.68 15.74
N ALA A 244 11.60 -34.52 16.35
CA ALA A 244 12.67 -33.60 16.76
C ALA A 244 13.51 -34.21 17.90
N GLU A 245 12.89 -34.84 18.89
CA GLU A 245 13.57 -35.54 19.97
C GLU A 245 14.36 -36.76 19.47
N LYS A 246 13.83 -37.51 18.48
CA LYS A 246 14.57 -38.60 17.81
C LYS A 246 15.75 -38.10 16.97
N ARG A 247 15.67 -36.92 16.37
CA ARG A 247 16.81 -36.30 15.65
C ARG A 247 17.93 -35.90 16.62
N ILE A 248 17.58 -35.30 17.75
CA ILE A 248 18.56 -34.92 18.80
C ILE A 248 19.22 -36.16 19.42
N LEU A 249 18.47 -37.26 19.62
CA LEU A 249 19.01 -38.51 20.17
C LEU A 249 19.92 -39.26 19.16
N ASN A 250 19.69 -39.09 17.86
CA ASN A 250 20.53 -39.69 16.81
C ASN A 250 21.84 -38.91 16.58
N GLU A 251 21.84 -37.58 16.77
CA GLU A 251 23.05 -36.75 16.69
C GLU A 251 24.03 -37.02 17.86
N GLN A 252 23.53 -37.45 19.03
CA GLN A 252 24.39 -37.81 20.18
C GLN A 252 25.04 -39.21 20.08
N LYS A 253 24.66 -40.04 19.09
CA LYS A 253 25.24 -41.39 18.88
C LYS A 253 26.35 -41.44 17.82
N GLN A 254 26.71 -40.31 17.20
CA GLN A 254 27.80 -40.23 16.23
C GLN A 254 28.87 -39.23 16.68
N GLN A 255 29.67 -39.62 17.68
CA GLN A 255 31.02 -39.06 17.86
C GLN A 255 32.04 -40.21 17.76
N PRO A 256 33.02 -40.17 16.83
CA PRO A 256 34.08 -41.17 16.77
C PRO A 256 35.07 -40.99 17.93
N LYS A 257 35.51 -42.12 18.50
CA LYS A 257 36.69 -42.20 19.37
C LYS A 257 37.93 -41.77 18.59
N VAL A 258 38.70 -40.81 19.12
CA VAL A 258 40.08 -40.53 18.67
C VAL A 258 41.07 -40.92 19.76
N ILE A 259 42.13 -41.59 19.31
CA ILE A 259 43.20 -42.31 20.00
C ILE A 259 44.23 -41.34 20.61
N VAL A 260 44.89 -41.75 21.71
CA VAL A 260 45.98 -41.05 22.41
C VAL A 260 47.33 -41.67 22.06
N GLU A 261 48.35 -40.84 21.79
CA GLU A 261 49.81 -40.90 22.12
C GLU A 261 50.60 -40.07 21.06
N THR A 262 51.56 -39.17 21.32
CA THR A 262 52.70 -39.12 22.28
C THR A 262 53.11 -37.67 22.68
N LYS A 263 53.66 -37.50 23.91
CA LYS A 263 54.31 -36.30 24.55
C LYS A 263 55.73 -35.99 23.95
N PRO A 264 56.54 -34.95 24.37
CA PRO A 264 56.52 -34.09 25.58
C PRO A 264 57.03 -32.61 25.49
N LYS A 265 57.00 -31.91 26.66
CA LYS A 265 58.01 -30.98 27.27
C LYS A 265 57.71 -29.46 27.48
N THR A 266 57.56 -29.14 28.78
CA THR A 266 58.20 -28.07 29.60
C THR A 266 57.73 -26.59 29.66
N SER A 267 57.35 -26.21 30.91
CA SER A 267 57.71 -25.03 31.75
C SER A 267 57.23 -23.58 31.47
N GLN A 268 56.54 -23.06 32.51
CA GLN A 268 56.25 -21.68 32.97
C GLN A 268 57.50 -20.74 33.13
N PRO A 269 57.43 -19.49 33.68
CA PRO A 269 56.40 -18.41 33.76
C PRO A 269 56.96 -16.95 33.52
N LYS A 270 56.11 -15.88 33.54
CA LYS A 270 56.32 -14.66 34.38
C LYS A 270 55.16 -13.63 34.36
N LYS A 271 55.00 -12.98 35.52
CA LYS A 271 54.04 -11.96 36.00
C LYS A 271 54.37 -10.52 35.54
N GLU A 272 53.39 -9.59 35.57
CA GLU A 272 53.45 -8.38 36.43
C GLU A 272 52.10 -7.64 36.60
N ILE A 273 51.99 -6.83 37.65
CA ILE A 273 50.81 -6.35 38.39
C ILE A 273 50.94 -4.83 38.67
N GLU A 274 49.79 -4.11 38.77
CA GLU A 274 49.51 -2.80 39.45
C GLU A 274 49.99 -1.47 38.78
N LYS A 275 49.39 -0.26 38.93
CA LYS A 275 48.35 0.36 39.83
C LYS A 275 47.88 1.76 39.32
N LYS A 276 46.56 2.04 39.42
CA LYS A 276 45.80 3.25 39.92
C LYS A 276 46.05 4.73 39.48
N SER A 277 45.03 5.32 38.79
CA SER A 277 44.11 6.51 39.06
C SER A 277 44.60 7.81 39.78
N PRO A 278 44.02 9.05 39.62
CA PRO A 278 42.58 9.39 39.81
C PRO A 278 41.91 10.69 39.19
N LYS A 279 40.55 10.66 39.18
CA LYS A 279 39.46 11.69 39.31
C LYS A 279 39.60 13.17 38.83
N LYS A 280 38.59 13.66 38.07
CA LYS A 280 37.68 14.78 38.48
C LYS A 280 36.38 14.88 37.64
N VAL A 281 35.36 15.39 38.32
CA VAL A 281 33.94 15.66 37.96
C VAL A 281 33.81 16.96 37.13
N ILE A 282 32.80 17.10 36.24
CA ILE A 282 31.90 18.30 36.06
C ILE A 282 30.97 18.19 34.81
N GLN A 283 29.65 18.20 35.11
CA GLN A 283 28.47 18.86 34.49
C GLN A 283 27.92 18.60 33.06
N LYS A 284 26.59 18.34 33.07
CA LYS A 284 25.55 18.53 32.03
C LYS A 284 25.50 19.96 31.46
N PRO A 285 24.91 20.14 30.26
CA PRO A 285 24.13 21.33 29.93
C PRO A 285 22.62 21.03 29.94
N GLU A 286 21.88 21.84 30.71
CA GLU A 286 20.44 22.10 30.55
C GLU A 286 20.21 23.12 29.44
N SER A 287 19.18 22.93 28.61
CA SER A 287 18.62 23.98 27.74
C SER A 287 17.42 24.65 28.42
N LYS A 288 17.55 25.94 28.70
CA LYS A 288 16.54 26.82 29.33
C LYS A 288 15.35 27.16 28.40
N PRO A 289 14.20 27.57 28.99
CA PRO A 289 12.92 27.79 28.31
C PRO A 289 12.83 29.14 27.57
N LYS A 290 12.08 29.17 26.46
CA LYS A 290 11.71 30.40 25.74
C LYS A 290 10.57 31.12 26.47
N GLY A 291 10.73 32.43 26.61
CA GLY A 291 9.85 33.33 27.33
C GLY A 291 8.52 33.66 26.63
N LYS A 292 7.59 34.13 27.45
CA LYS A 292 6.33 34.77 27.08
C LYS A 292 6.58 36.08 26.34
N VAL A 293 5.81 36.33 25.28
CA VAL A 293 5.59 37.67 24.72
C VAL A 293 4.10 37.98 24.86
N LYS A 294 3.79 39.06 25.59
CA LYS A 294 2.54 39.81 25.50
C LYS A 294 2.66 40.77 24.33
N ILE A 295 1.60 40.92 23.54
CA ILE A 295 1.38 42.08 22.68
C ILE A 295 0.01 42.64 23.08
N GLU A 296 -0.03 43.96 23.15
CA GLU A 296 -1.17 44.85 23.42
C GLU A 296 -2.39 44.58 22.53
#